data_AF-A0A0Q5WV70-F1
#
_entry.id   AF-A0A0Q5WV70-F1
#
_cell.length_a   1.000
_cell.length_b   1.000
_cell.length_c   1.000
_cell.angle_alpha   90.00
_cell.angle_beta   90.00
_cell.angle_gamma   90.00
#
_symmetry.space_group_name_H-M   'P 1'
#
loop_
_entity.id
_entity.type
_entity.pdbx_description
1 polymer ?
#
loop_
_entity_poly.entity_id
_entity_poly.type
_entity_poly.pdbx_seq_one_letter_code
_entity_poly.pdbx_strand_id
1 'polypeptide(L)'
;MSSTVSANVDGRTASKLKRVASMENRSVSNAVSSAITVFVGLPKGVRDFLLELNAENDQDTIVRLGREMMAAAARVRLEKATGALASEHRFGGPDDASSEIDIMEEATVLARAARHRT
;
A
#
# COMPACT_ATOMS: atom_id res chain seq x y z
N MET A 1 17.62 -13.34 15.13
CA MET A 1 17.97 -12.66 16.41
C MET A 1 17.40 -11.25 16.36
N SER A 2 16.77 -10.77 17.44
CA SER A 2 16.36 -9.36 17.54
C SER A 2 17.48 -8.53 18.16
N SER A 3 17.62 -7.28 17.70
CA SER A 3 18.58 -6.32 18.23
C SER A 3 17.87 -5.00 18.51
N THR A 4 18.19 -4.36 19.63
CA THR A 4 17.64 -3.06 20.01
C THR A 4 18.49 -1.96 19.43
N VAL A 5 17.86 -1.00 18.74
CA VAL A 5 18.49 0.24 18.24
C VAL A 5 17.90 1.41 19.00
N SER A 6 18.76 2.26 19.56
CA SER A 6 18.37 3.50 20.25
C SER A 6 18.87 4.72 19.49
N ALA A 7 18.04 5.76 19.42
CA ALA A 7 18.38 7.04 18.82
C ALA A 7 17.64 8.15 19.54
N ASN A 8 18.28 9.31 19.65
CA ASN A 8 17.64 10.53 20.14
C ASN A 8 16.94 11.23 18.97
N VAL A 9 15.69 11.63 19.19
CA VAL A 9 14.90 12.43 18.27
C VAL A 9 14.43 13.69 18.98
N ASP A 10 14.23 14.77 18.23
CA ASP A 10 13.71 16.01 18.79
C ASP A 10 12.26 15.85 19.27
N GLY A 11 11.81 16.75 20.15
CA GLY A 11 10.49 16.69 20.76
C GLY A 11 9.33 16.80 19.77
N ARG A 12 9.53 17.48 18.63
CA ARG A 12 8.51 17.61 17.58
C ARG A 12 8.35 16.28 16.84
N THR A 13 9.46 15.65 16.47
CA THR A 13 9.46 14.32 15.84
C THR A 13 8.87 13.26 16.77
N ALA A 14 9.26 13.27 18.05
CA ALA A 14 8.70 12.35 19.05
C ALA A 14 7.17 12.50 19.20
N SER A 15 6.67 13.74 19.20
CA SER A 15 5.23 14.02 19.33
C SER A 15 4.46 13.59 18.08
N LYS A 16 4.99 13.88 16.88
CA LYS A 16 4.41 13.40 15.61
C LYS A 16 4.34 11.87 15.57
N LEU A 17 5.42 11.19 15.95
CA LEU A 17 5.47 9.73 16.00
C LEU A 17 4.45 9.13 16.97
N LYS A 18 4.33 9.67 18.19
CA LYS A 18 3.33 9.22 19.18
C LYS A 18 1.90 9.37 18.64
N ARG A 19 1.62 10.47 17.96
CA ARG A 19 0.31 10.71 17.32
C ARG A 19 0.02 9.68 16.24
N VAL A 20 0.97 9.42 15.35
CA VAL A 20 0.81 8.39 14.30
C VAL A 20 0.57 7.00 14.91
N ALA A 21 1.39 6.61 15.90
CA ALA A 21 1.24 5.33 16.58
C ALA A 21 -0.16 5.18 17.23
N SER A 22 -0.66 6.24 17.88
CA SER A 22 -2.01 6.25 18.45
C SER A 22 -3.09 6.16 17.38
N MET A 23 -2.96 6.86 16.25
CA MET A 23 -3.93 6.81 15.15
C MET A 23 -4.00 5.43 14.48
N GLU A 24 -2.87 4.73 14.42
CA GLU A 24 -2.79 3.38 13.84
C GLU A 24 -3.12 2.26 14.85
N ASN A 25 -3.43 2.59 16.10
CA ASN A 25 -3.60 1.62 17.21
C ASN A 25 -2.37 0.70 17.38
N ARG A 26 -1.18 1.28 17.36
CA ARG A 26 0.12 0.58 17.44
C ARG A 26 1.00 1.16 18.54
N SER A 27 1.92 0.34 19.06
CA SER A 27 2.95 0.84 19.97
C SER A 27 3.95 1.73 19.21
N VAL A 28 4.55 2.69 19.93
CA VAL A 28 5.60 3.56 19.36
C VAL A 28 6.77 2.73 18.82
N SER A 29 7.17 1.67 19.54
CA SER A 29 8.24 0.76 19.09
C SER A 29 7.90 0.08 17.77
N ASN A 30 6.66 -0.36 17.58
CA ASN A 30 6.22 -0.99 16.33
C ASN A 30 6.17 0.02 15.17
N ALA A 31 5.71 1.24 15.43
CA ALA A 31 5.74 2.32 14.44
C ALA A 31 7.18 2.64 14.00
N VAL A 32 8.12 2.77 14.95
CA VAL A 32 9.55 2.97 14.65
C VAL A 32 10.13 1.81 13.86
N SER A 33 9.86 0.57 14.28
CA SER A 33 10.35 -0.63 13.58
C SER A 33 9.88 -0.68 12.13
N SER A 34 8.60 -0.36 11.88
CA SER A 34 8.07 -0.30 10.51
C SER A 34 8.65 0.85 9.71
N ALA A 35 8.78 2.04 10.30
CA ALA A 35 9.38 3.19 9.63
C ALA A 35 10.82 2.87 9.19
N ILE A 36 11.63 2.26 10.07
CA ILE A 36 12.99 1.82 9.75
C ILE A 36 12.96 0.79 8.62
N THR A 37 12.11 -0.24 8.72
CA THR A 37 12.00 -1.31 7.71
C THR A 37 11.70 -0.75 6.31
N VAL A 38 10.74 0.17 6.23
CA VAL A 38 10.40 0.84 4.96
C VAL A 38 11.57 1.69 4.49
N PHE A 39 12.12 2.52 5.37
CA PHE A 39 13.19 3.46 5.01
C PHE A 39 14.44 2.76 4.50
N VAL A 40 14.92 1.70 5.17
CA VAL A 40 16.12 0.95 4.73
C VAL A 40 15.90 0.19 3.43
N GLY A 41 14.65 -0.17 3.10
CA GLY A 41 14.30 -0.85 1.85
C GLY A 41 14.21 0.08 0.63
N LEU A 42 14.13 1.40 0.82
CA LEU A 42 14.06 2.36 -0.29
C LEU A 42 15.41 2.51 -0.99
N PRO A 43 15.47 2.71 -2.32
CA PRO A 43 16.71 3.05 -3.02
C PRO A 43 17.38 4.30 -2.45
N LYS A 44 18.72 4.35 -2.46
CA LYS A 44 19.48 5.48 -1.88
C LYS A 44 18.99 6.84 -2.40
N GLY A 45 18.85 7.00 -3.71
CA GLY A 45 18.40 8.26 -4.30
C GLY A 45 17.01 8.71 -3.82
N VAL A 46 16.11 7.76 -3.54
CA VAL A 46 14.78 8.07 -2.98
C VAL A 46 14.90 8.56 -1.54
N ARG A 47 15.75 7.90 -0.72
CA ARG A 47 15.98 8.33 0.67
C ARG A 47 16.60 9.71 0.72
N ASP A 48 17.62 9.96 -0.09
CA ASP A 48 18.33 11.23 -0.14
C ASP A 48 17.35 12.37 -0.51
N PHE A 49 16.52 12.14 -1.53
CA PHE A 49 15.48 13.09 -1.94
C PHE A 49 14.43 13.35 -0.84
N LEU A 50 13.95 12.31 -0.15
CA LEU A 50 12.99 12.50 0.96
C LEU A 50 13.58 13.28 2.13
N LEU A 51 14.88 13.08 2.41
CA LEU A 51 15.59 13.83 3.46
C LEU A 51 15.79 15.29 3.06
N GLU A 52 16.12 15.56 1.80
CA GLU A 52 16.23 16.91 1.23
C GLU A 52 14.92 17.68 1.36
N LEU A 53 13.81 17.11 0.88
CA LEU A 53 12.48 17.74 1.00
C LEU A 53 12.11 18.04 2.47
N ASN A 54 12.45 17.14 3.40
CA ASN A 54 12.21 17.37 4.81
C ASN A 54 13.11 18.49 5.39
N ALA A 55 14.35 18.59 4.94
CA ALA A 55 15.29 19.65 5.36
C ALA A 55 14.85 21.02 4.84
N GLU A 56 14.33 21.09 3.61
CA GLU A 56 13.78 22.30 3.00
C GLU A 56 12.37 22.64 3.52
N ASN A 57 11.77 21.74 4.30
CA ASN A 57 10.40 21.83 4.79
C ASN A 57 9.37 21.99 3.65
N ASP A 58 9.65 21.40 2.48
CA ASP A 58 8.78 21.38 1.31
C ASP A 58 7.67 20.33 1.48
N GLN A 59 6.68 20.69 2.30
CA GLN A 59 5.54 19.83 2.60
C GLN A 59 4.64 19.62 1.38
N ASP A 60 4.60 20.58 0.46
CA ASP A 60 3.74 20.50 -0.73
C ASP A 60 4.24 19.41 -1.69
N THR A 61 5.56 19.36 -1.93
CA THR A 61 6.17 18.30 -2.72
C THR A 61 6.06 16.95 -2.03
N ILE A 62 6.22 16.87 -0.70
CA ILE A 62 6.00 15.62 0.06
C ILE A 62 4.57 15.11 -0.11
N VAL A 63 3.57 15.99 -0.04
CA VAL A 63 2.15 15.62 -0.22
C VAL A 63 1.89 15.16 -1.65
N ARG A 64 2.45 15.85 -2.65
CA ARG A 64 2.31 15.45 -4.06
C ARG A 64 2.92 14.07 -4.30
N LEU A 65 4.15 13.85 -3.83
CA LEU A 65 4.83 12.56 -3.91
C LEU A 65 4.01 11.46 -3.22
N GLY A 66 3.46 11.74 -2.04
CA GLY A 66 2.60 10.80 -1.31
C GLY A 66 1.37 10.38 -2.12
N ARG A 67 0.74 11.31 -2.86
CA ARG A 67 -0.40 10.99 -3.74
C ARG A 67 0.03 10.10 -4.91
N GLU A 68 1.15 10.42 -5.54
CA GLU A 68 1.69 9.62 -6.64
C GLU A 68 2.05 8.21 -6.18
N MET A 69 2.69 8.08 -5.02
CA MET A 69 3.00 6.78 -4.41
C MET A 69 1.74 5.98 -4.09
N MET A 70 0.69 6.61 -3.58
CA MET A 70 -0.61 5.94 -3.34
C MET A 70 -1.23 5.44 -4.64
N ALA A 71 -1.20 6.25 -5.70
CA ALA A 71 -1.71 5.84 -7.01
C ALA A 71 -0.92 4.66 -7.59
N ALA A 72 0.42 4.71 -7.53
CA ALA A 72 1.28 3.61 -7.94
C ALA A 72 1.02 2.33 -7.11
N ALA A 73 0.89 2.46 -5.80
CA ALA A 73 0.58 1.33 -4.92
C ALA A 73 -0.80 0.72 -5.22
N ALA A 74 -1.81 1.54 -5.55
CA ALA A 74 -3.13 1.05 -5.95
C ALA A 74 -3.07 0.24 -7.25
N ARG A 75 -2.31 0.72 -8.26
CA ARG A 75 -2.09 -0.01 -9.53
C ARG A 75 -1.44 -1.36 -9.28
N VAL A 76 -0.35 -1.40 -8.51
CA VAL A 76 0.35 -2.65 -8.19
C VAL A 76 -0.55 -3.61 -7.41
N ARG A 77 -1.38 -3.11 -6.49
CA ARG A 77 -2.34 -3.96 -5.76
C ARG A 77 -3.40 -4.54 -6.69
N LEU A 78 -3.91 -3.76 -7.63
CA LEU A 78 -4.86 -4.23 -8.64
C LEU A 78 -4.23 -5.33 -9.51
N GLU A 79 -3.04 -5.09 -10.06
CA GLU A 79 -2.30 -6.06 -10.88
C GLU A 79 -2.03 -7.37 -10.13
N LYS A 80 -1.68 -7.29 -8.84
CA LYS A 80 -1.50 -8.49 -8.01
C LYS A 80 -2.82 -9.23 -7.78
N ALA A 81 -3.90 -8.50 -7.54
CA ALA A 81 -5.22 -9.11 -7.33
C ALA A 81 -5.74 -9.78 -8.61
N THR A 82 -5.60 -9.13 -9.77
CA THR A 82 -5.98 -9.72 -11.07
C THR A 82 -5.11 -10.93 -11.41
N GLY A 83 -3.80 -10.86 -11.16
CA GLY A 83 -2.91 -12.02 -11.32
C GLY A 83 -3.30 -13.20 -10.42
N ALA A 84 -3.64 -12.94 -9.16
CA ALA A 84 -4.12 -13.97 -8.23
C ALA A 84 -5.43 -14.60 -8.72
N LEU A 85 -6.41 -13.80 -9.16
CA LEU A 85 -7.68 -14.29 -9.68
C LEU A 85 -7.53 -15.12 -10.97
N ALA A 86 -6.63 -14.72 -11.87
CA ALA A 86 -6.32 -15.49 -13.07
C ALA A 86 -5.65 -16.84 -12.72
N SER A 87 -4.79 -16.87 -11.69
CA SER A 87 -4.15 -18.10 -11.21
C SER A 87 -5.09 -19.05 -10.46
N GLU A 88 -6.25 -18.57 -10.00
CA GLU A 88 -7.28 -19.39 -9.36
C GLU A 88 -8.15 -20.17 -10.37
N HIS A 89 -7.94 -20.03 -11.69
CA HIS A 89 -8.72 -20.67 -12.77
C HIS A 89 -10.25 -20.56 -12.59
N ARG A 90 -10.75 -19.58 -11.83
CA ARG A 90 -12.19 -19.32 -11.70
C ARG A 90 -12.80 -18.70 -12.95
N PHE A 91 -11.96 -18.25 -13.89
CA PHE A 91 -12.32 -17.86 -15.23
C PHE A 91 -11.31 -18.47 -16.21
N GLY A 92 -11.79 -19.33 -17.11
CA GLY A 92 -11.07 -19.82 -18.29
C GLY A 92 -9.80 -20.63 -17.98
N GLY A 93 -9.92 -21.96 -17.86
CA GLY A 93 -8.78 -22.85 -18.04
C GLY A 93 -8.30 -22.81 -19.51
N PRO A 94 -7.08 -23.28 -19.81
CA PRO A 94 -6.51 -23.24 -21.17
C PRO A 94 -7.29 -24.02 -22.24
N ASP A 95 -8.28 -24.83 -21.85
CA ASP A 95 -9.20 -25.54 -22.74
C ASP A 95 -10.59 -24.87 -22.86
N ASP A 96 -10.84 -23.79 -22.12
CA ASP A 96 -12.13 -23.11 -22.14
C ASP A 96 -11.98 -21.76 -22.83
N ALA A 97 -12.35 -21.75 -24.11
CA ALA A 97 -12.52 -20.54 -24.91
C ALA A 97 -13.74 -19.75 -24.42
N SER A 98 -13.80 -19.42 -23.13
CA SER A 98 -14.76 -18.45 -22.61
C SER A 98 -14.31 -17.09 -23.12
N SER A 99 -15.01 -16.62 -24.14
CA SER A 99 -14.81 -15.30 -24.71
C SER A 99 -15.11 -14.22 -23.66
N GLU A 100 -14.61 -13.00 -23.87
CA GLU A 100 -14.92 -11.82 -23.05
C GLU A 100 -16.43 -11.66 -22.79
N ILE A 101 -17.26 -12.11 -23.75
CA ILE A 101 -18.72 -12.10 -23.67
C ILE A 101 -19.22 -13.04 -22.56
N ASP A 102 -18.64 -14.23 -22.41
CA ASP A 102 -19.05 -15.22 -21.41
C ASP A 102 -18.73 -14.73 -19.99
N ILE A 103 -17.59 -14.03 -19.83
CA ILE A 103 -17.20 -13.41 -18.56
C ILE A 103 -18.17 -12.27 -18.18
N MET A 104 -18.60 -11.46 -19.16
CA MET A 104 -19.57 -10.39 -18.93
C MET A 104 -20.98 -10.90 -18.64
N GLU A 105 -21.38 -12.01 -19.26
CA GLU A 105 -22.68 -12.64 -19.03
C GLU A 105 -22.76 -13.21 -17.61
N GLU A 106 -21.71 -13.90 -17.15
CA GLU A 106 -21.65 -14.45 -15.79
C GLU A 106 -21.65 -13.34 -14.71
N ALA A 107 -20.94 -12.24 -14.95
CA ALA A 107 -21.00 -11.07 -14.08
C ALA A 107 -22.41 -10.45 -13.97
N THR A 108 -23.16 -10.49 -15.07
CA THR A 108 -24.55 -10.00 -15.14
C THR A 108 -25.50 -10.92 -14.37
N VAL A 109 -25.29 -12.24 -14.44
CA VAL A 109 -26.06 -13.24 -13.68
C VAL A 109 -25.83 -13.06 -12.18
N LEU A 110 -24.57 -12.89 -11.75
CA LEU A 110 -24.23 -12.65 -10.35
C LEU A 110 -24.83 -11.35 -9.80
N ALA A 111 -24.82 -10.27 -10.59
CA ALA A 111 -25.44 -9.00 -10.21
C ALA A 111 -26.97 -9.11 -10.04
N ARG A 112 -27.64 -9.91 -10.88
CA ARG A 112 -29.09 -10.17 -10.76
C ARG A 112 -29.41 -11.04 -9.54
N ALA A 113 -28.61 -12.07 -9.28
CA ALA A 113 -28.79 -12.93 -8.10
C ALA A 113 -28.62 -12.15 -6.79
N ALA A 114 -27.68 -11.19 -6.74
CA ALA A 114 -27.49 -10.32 -5.59
C ALA A 114 -28.68 -9.37 -5.36
N ARG A 115 -29.37 -8.91 -6.41
CA ARG A 115 -30.58 -8.07 -6.32
C ARG A 115 -31.84 -8.83 -5.91
N HIS A 116 -31.88 -10.15 -6.04
CA HIS A 116 -33.02 -10.97 -5.63
C HIS A 116 -32.92 -11.53 -4.19
N ARG A 117 -31.79 -11.30 -3.50
CA ARG A 117 -31.60 -11.69 -2.09
C ARG A 117 -31.89 -10.58 -1.07
N THR A 118 -32.34 -9.41 -1.55
CA THR A 118 -32.88 -8.31 -0.74
C THR A 118 -34.39 -8.26 -0.90
#